data_AF-H8MRH4-F1
#
_entry.id   AF-H8MRH4-F1
#
_cell.length_a   1.000
_cell.length_b   1.000
_cell.length_c   1.000
_cell.angle_alpha   90.00
_cell.angle_beta   90.00
_cell.angle_gamma   90.00
#
_symmetry.space_group_name_H-M   'P 1'
#
loop_
_entity.id
_entity.type
_entity.pdbx_description
1 polymer ?
#
loop_
_entity_poly.entity_id
_entity_poly.type
_entity_poly.pdbx_seq_one_letter_code
_entity_poly.pdbx_strand_id
1 'polypeptide(L)'
;MVVIGVAIKEALDAYEFRHAYPEEAGTSRGTKVASRDAEAQREPKLKPKPAGQDWQPPVPPVPVDRTGRASCEPVPVPHAGEDDPHNECADKFPPNRYPGMDVLVGGVRFDALQVGARKLWEIKTHQFDTYSAFLRRQVISEQVTRMREEKDVAESCGYGFVVGVSSAAHKTALERAAPELDIVVTGCKR
;
A
#
# COMPACT_ATOMS: atom_id res chain seq x y z
N MET A 1 35.91 -18.63 29.27
CA MET A 1 34.66 -18.71 28.49
C MET A 1 33.84 -17.47 28.82
N VAL A 2 33.62 -16.59 27.84
CA VAL A 2 32.76 -15.42 28.00
C VAL A 2 31.63 -15.58 27.00
N VAL A 3 30.41 -15.68 27.51
CA VAL A 3 29.18 -15.77 26.73
C VAL A 3 28.69 -14.34 26.55
N ILE A 4 28.61 -13.84 25.31
CA ILE A 4 27.88 -12.62 25.00
C ILE A 4 26.85 -12.99 23.95
N GLY A 5 25.73 -13.53 24.44
CA GLY A 5 24.48 -13.51 23.72
C GLY A 5 23.55 -12.64 24.54
N VAL A 6 23.08 -11.54 23.94
CA VAL A 6 21.76 -10.88 24.12
C VAL A 6 21.90 -9.48 23.51
N ALA A 7 21.37 -9.29 22.30
CA ALA A 7 20.86 -8.01 21.78
C ALA A 7 20.20 -8.16 20.40
N ILE A 8 19.50 -9.28 20.12
CA ILE A 8 18.82 -9.49 18.81
C ILE A 8 17.29 -9.66 18.97
N LYS A 9 16.78 -9.77 20.21
CA LYS A 9 15.35 -9.97 20.46
C LYS A 9 14.53 -8.71 20.15
N GLU A 10 14.97 -7.55 20.66
CA GLU A 10 14.24 -6.28 20.56
C GLU A 10 14.05 -5.78 19.11
N ALA A 11 14.99 -6.11 18.20
CA ALA A 11 14.93 -5.69 16.81
C ALA A 11 13.97 -6.55 15.95
N LEU A 12 13.74 -7.81 16.35
CA LEU A 12 12.82 -8.72 15.65
C LEU A 12 11.39 -8.52 16.14
N ASP A 13 11.17 -8.28 17.43
CA ASP A 13 9.83 -8.02 17.97
C ASP A 13 9.23 -6.70 17.43
N ALA A 14 10.08 -5.69 17.17
CA ALA A 14 9.66 -4.44 16.49
C ALA A 14 9.36 -4.62 14.99
N TYR A 15 9.91 -5.67 14.36
CA TYR A 15 9.64 -6.04 12.96
C TYR A 15 8.35 -6.85 12.85
N GLU A 16 8.09 -7.77 13.79
CA GLU A 16 6.82 -8.52 13.86
C GLU A 16 5.62 -7.63 14.26
N PHE A 17 5.79 -6.65 15.16
CA PHE A 17 4.69 -5.78 15.58
C PHE A 17 4.12 -4.90 14.45
N ARG A 18 4.90 -4.67 13.38
CA ARG A 18 4.46 -3.88 12.20
C ARG A 18 3.70 -4.70 11.16
N HIS A 19 3.58 -6.01 11.34
CA HIS A 19 2.91 -6.92 10.40
C HIS A 19 1.76 -7.71 11.04
N ALA A 20 1.13 -7.17 12.09
CA ALA A 20 -0.15 -7.69 12.56
C ALA A 20 -1.27 -7.26 11.59
N TYR A 21 -1.64 -8.16 10.68
CA TYR A 21 -2.94 -8.13 10.01
C TYR A 21 -4.04 -8.19 11.08
N PRO A 22 -5.05 -7.30 11.05
CA PRO A 22 -6.24 -7.52 11.87
C PRO A 22 -7.00 -8.72 11.30
N GLU A 23 -6.96 -9.84 12.01
CA GLU A 23 -8.00 -10.86 11.85
C GLU A 23 -9.32 -10.29 12.35
N GLU A 24 -10.31 -10.32 11.48
CA GLU A 24 -11.71 -9.98 11.73
C GLU A 24 -12.31 -10.92 12.79
N ALA A 25 -12.44 -10.44 14.03
CA ALA A 25 -13.31 -11.05 15.03
C ALA A 25 -14.55 -10.17 15.23
N GLY A 26 -15.60 -10.45 14.46
CA GLY A 26 -16.93 -9.92 14.73
C GLY A 26 -17.58 -10.62 15.93
N THR A 27 -18.24 -9.86 16.83
CA THR A 27 -19.62 -10.13 17.32
C THR A 27 -20.12 -9.07 18.32
N SER A 28 -21.07 -8.28 17.82
CA SER A 28 -22.34 -7.79 18.40
C SER A 28 -22.63 -7.78 19.92
N ARG A 29 -23.06 -6.61 20.43
CA ARG A 29 -24.29 -6.29 21.21
C ARG A 29 -24.06 -4.93 21.89
N GLY A 30 -24.69 -3.83 21.49
CA GLY A 30 -26.09 -3.49 21.75
C GLY A 30 -26.26 -2.85 23.12
N THR A 31 -26.55 -1.54 23.20
CA THR A 31 -27.57 -0.92 24.09
C THR A 31 -27.69 0.58 23.81
N LYS A 32 -28.95 0.98 23.59
CA LYS A 32 -29.51 2.32 23.40
C LYS A 32 -29.67 3.03 24.75
N VAL A 33 -29.25 4.28 24.89
CA VAL A 33 -29.89 5.24 25.82
C VAL A 33 -29.93 6.63 25.17
N ALA A 34 -31.13 7.21 25.22
CA ALA A 34 -31.51 8.50 24.69
C ALA A 34 -31.31 9.62 25.73
N SER A 35 -31.07 10.84 25.25
CA SER A 35 -31.39 12.07 25.98
C SER A 35 -31.94 13.13 25.01
N ARG A 36 -33.27 13.31 25.08
CA ARG A 36 -34.02 14.56 24.85
C ARG A 36 -33.65 15.55 25.98
N ASP A 37 -33.74 16.87 25.94
CA ASP A 37 -34.46 17.91 25.18
C ASP A 37 -33.70 19.25 25.39
N ALA A 38 -33.91 20.24 24.51
CA ALA A 38 -34.44 21.58 24.85
C ALA A 38 -34.02 22.67 23.85
N GLU A 39 -35.04 23.29 23.27
CA GLU A 39 -35.03 24.38 22.31
C GLU A 39 -34.67 25.74 22.96
N ALA A 40 -34.10 26.69 22.18
CA ALA A 40 -34.70 28.01 21.92
C ALA A 40 -33.71 29.00 21.26
N GLN A 41 -34.02 29.31 20.00
CA GLN A 41 -34.00 30.62 19.31
C GLN A 41 -32.79 31.57 19.43
N ARG A 42 -32.19 31.88 18.26
CA ARG A 42 -31.99 33.25 17.72
C ARG A 42 -31.36 33.17 16.32
N GLU A 43 -32.10 33.57 15.29
CA GLU A 43 -31.53 33.91 13.98
C GLU A 43 -30.87 35.31 14.01
N PRO A 44 -29.83 35.52 13.20
CA PRO A 44 -29.82 36.71 12.36
C PRO A 44 -29.45 36.45 10.89
N LYS A 45 -30.23 37.10 10.03
CA LYS A 45 -30.18 37.25 8.57
C LYS A 45 -28.78 37.26 7.89
N LEU A 46 -28.66 36.35 6.92
CA LEU A 46 -28.17 36.47 5.53
C LEU A 46 -27.14 37.57 5.16
N LYS A 47 -25.96 37.10 4.71
CA LYS A 47 -25.20 37.68 3.59
C LYS A 47 -24.84 36.56 2.59
N PRO A 48 -24.82 36.81 1.27
CA PRO A 48 -24.73 35.76 0.26
C PRO A 48 -23.30 35.21 0.11
N LYS A 49 -23.16 33.88 0.04
CA LYS A 49 -21.92 33.18 -0.35
C LYS A 49 -21.73 33.26 -1.87
N PRO A 50 -20.51 33.46 -2.40
CA PRO A 50 -20.25 33.29 -3.82
C PRO A 50 -20.25 31.80 -4.19
N ALA A 51 -20.56 31.57 -5.46
CA ALA A 51 -20.92 30.30 -6.07
C ALA A 51 -19.80 29.26 -6.15
N GLY A 52 -20.23 27.99 -6.05
CA GLY A 52 -19.76 26.89 -6.92
C GLY A 52 -18.28 26.50 -6.86
N GLN A 53 -17.92 25.68 -5.88
CA GLN A 53 -16.90 24.65 -6.10
C GLN A 53 -17.65 23.33 -6.08
N ASP A 54 -17.58 22.58 -7.19
CA ASP A 54 -18.11 21.23 -7.32
C ASP A 54 -17.39 20.30 -6.34
N TRP A 55 -17.83 20.30 -5.09
CA TRP A 55 -17.51 19.26 -4.13
C TRP A 55 -18.30 18.03 -4.53
N GLN A 56 -17.69 17.20 -5.37
CA GLN A 56 -18.17 15.83 -5.55
C GLN A 56 -18.11 15.13 -4.19
N PRO A 57 -19.22 14.55 -3.71
CA PRO A 57 -19.19 13.75 -2.49
C PRO A 57 -18.15 12.63 -2.65
N PRO A 58 -17.42 12.25 -1.59
CA PRO A 58 -16.55 11.08 -1.66
C PRO A 58 -17.40 9.89 -2.12
N VAL A 59 -16.88 9.16 -3.11
CA VAL A 59 -17.51 7.96 -3.64
C VAL A 59 -17.80 7.03 -2.45
N PRO A 60 -19.04 6.53 -2.29
CA PRO A 60 -19.35 5.59 -1.22
C PRO A 60 -18.39 4.40 -1.29
N PRO A 61 -17.90 3.86 -0.16
CA PRO A 61 -17.10 2.65 -0.19
C PRO A 61 -17.91 1.56 -0.91
N VAL A 62 -17.33 0.99 -1.95
CA VAL A 62 -17.95 -0.11 -2.70
C VAL A 62 -18.11 -1.29 -1.74
N PRO A 63 -19.27 -1.97 -1.72
CA PRO A 63 -19.51 -3.10 -0.84
C PRO A 63 -18.43 -4.18 -1.04
N VAL A 64 -17.84 -4.64 0.06
CA VAL A 64 -17.04 -5.86 0.09
C VAL A 64 -17.92 -6.99 -0.48
N ASP A 65 -17.39 -7.72 -1.47
CA ASP A 65 -18.15 -8.77 -2.13
C ASP A 65 -18.62 -9.81 -1.09
N ARG A 66 -19.93 -10.09 -1.11
CA ARG A 66 -20.61 -10.95 -0.11
C ARG A 66 -20.20 -12.42 -0.22
N THR A 67 -19.35 -12.76 -1.19
CA THR A 67 -18.78 -14.09 -1.42
C THR A 67 -17.60 -14.42 -0.49
N GLY A 68 -17.07 -13.43 0.24
CA GLY A 68 -15.87 -13.58 1.07
C GLY A 68 -14.56 -13.68 0.28
N ARG A 69 -14.61 -13.61 -1.06
CA ARG A 69 -13.42 -13.41 -1.89
C ARG A 69 -13.04 -11.93 -1.90
N ALA A 70 -11.75 -11.65 -1.79
CA ALA A 70 -11.27 -10.29 -1.93
C ALA A 70 -11.57 -9.76 -3.35
N SER A 71 -12.08 -8.53 -3.43
CA SER A 71 -12.50 -7.92 -4.69
C SER A 71 -11.31 -7.62 -5.60
N CYS A 72 -11.47 -7.88 -6.90
CA CYS A 72 -10.51 -7.47 -7.94
C CYS A 72 -10.74 -6.04 -8.45
N GLU A 73 -11.77 -5.36 -7.96
CA GLU A 73 -11.97 -3.93 -8.23
C GLU A 73 -10.94 -3.11 -7.44
N PRO A 74 -10.24 -2.16 -8.09
CA PRO A 74 -9.21 -1.39 -7.43
C PRO A 74 -9.83 -0.41 -6.44
N VAL A 75 -9.43 -0.51 -5.18
CA VAL A 75 -9.86 0.39 -4.11
C VAL A 75 -8.68 1.22 -3.64
N PRO A 76 -8.68 2.56 -3.83
CA PRO A 76 -7.61 3.40 -3.30
C PRO A 76 -7.64 3.38 -1.77
N VAL A 77 -6.48 3.18 -1.14
CA VAL A 77 -6.31 3.17 0.31
C VAL A 77 -5.12 4.02 0.73
N PRO A 78 -5.12 4.66 1.91
CA PRO A 78 -3.98 5.44 2.36
C PRO A 78 -2.71 4.58 2.40
N HIS A 79 -1.56 5.17 2.10
CA HIS A 79 -0.27 4.48 2.13
C HIS A 79 -0.07 3.70 3.44
N ALA A 80 0.47 2.49 3.33
CA ALA A 80 0.70 1.61 4.49
C ALA A 80 1.82 2.13 5.43
N GLY A 81 2.70 3.03 4.98
CA GLY A 81 3.85 3.52 5.74
C GLY A 81 4.22 4.98 5.51
N GLU A 82 5.04 5.51 6.42
CA GLU A 82 5.52 6.90 6.46
C GLU A 82 6.85 7.09 5.70
N ASP A 83 7.05 6.41 4.58
CA ASP A 83 8.27 6.55 3.76
C ASP A 83 8.04 7.55 2.63
N ASP A 84 8.17 8.85 2.93
CA ASP A 84 7.86 9.93 1.98
C ASP A 84 8.57 9.78 0.61
N PRO A 85 9.89 9.47 0.53
CA PRO A 85 10.55 9.26 -0.77
C PRO A 85 9.99 8.08 -1.57
N HIS A 86 9.52 7.03 -0.88
CA HIS A 86 8.86 5.91 -1.50
C HIS A 86 7.50 6.32 -2.07
N ASN A 87 6.67 6.95 -1.23
CA ASN A 87 5.32 7.36 -1.59
C ASN A 87 5.34 8.39 -2.72
N GLU A 88 6.25 9.38 -2.67
CA GLU A 88 6.43 10.36 -3.74
C GLU A 88 6.84 9.70 -5.07
N CYS A 89 7.62 8.62 -5.02
CA CYS A 89 7.95 7.86 -6.22
C CYS A 89 6.73 7.14 -6.78
N ALA A 90 5.99 6.41 -5.94
CA ALA A 90 4.78 5.68 -6.33
C ALA A 90 3.68 6.59 -6.87
N ASP A 91 3.57 7.81 -6.36
CA ASP A 91 2.63 8.83 -6.82
C ASP A 91 2.93 9.30 -8.25
N LYS A 92 4.20 9.25 -8.66
CA LYS A 92 4.68 9.77 -9.95
C LYS A 92 4.94 8.67 -10.98
N PHE A 93 5.39 7.50 -10.53
CA PHE A 93 5.83 6.38 -11.36
C PHE A 93 5.12 5.09 -10.95
N PRO A 94 4.35 4.46 -11.86
CA PRO A 94 3.97 4.88 -13.22
C PRO A 94 3.07 6.14 -13.16
N PRO A 95 2.46 6.60 -14.28
CA PRO A 95 1.33 7.54 -14.20
C PRO A 95 0.19 6.94 -13.34
N ASN A 96 0.29 7.10 -12.02
CA ASN A 96 -0.53 6.45 -11.03
C ASN A 96 -1.94 7.02 -11.11
N ARG A 97 -2.94 6.14 -11.11
CA ARG A 97 -4.34 6.53 -11.09
C ARG A 97 -4.73 7.27 -9.82
N TYR A 98 -4.07 6.96 -8.71
CA TYR A 98 -4.41 7.45 -7.38
C TYR A 98 -3.18 8.04 -6.66
N PRO A 99 -2.60 9.17 -7.13
CA PRO A 99 -1.53 9.81 -6.37
C PRO A 99 -1.97 10.15 -4.94
N GLY A 100 -1.08 9.89 -3.97
CA GLY A 100 -1.28 9.99 -2.53
C GLY A 100 -1.85 8.72 -1.88
N MET A 101 -2.04 7.64 -2.64
CA MET A 101 -2.72 6.42 -2.20
C MET A 101 -2.06 5.16 -2.77
N ASP A 102 -2.10 4.08 -2.00
CA ASP A 102 -1.95 2.72 -2.52
C ASP A 102 -3.26 2.26 -3.18
N VAL A 103 -3.24 1.11 -3.84
CA VAL A 103 -4.43 0.45 -4.38
C VAL A 103 -4.55 -0.97 -3.83
N LEU A 104 -5.71 -1.30 -3.26
CA LEU A 104 -6.06 -2.64 -2.82
C LEU A 104 -6.73 -3.40 -3.96
N VAL A 105 -6.19 -4.55 -4.35
CA VAL A 105 -6.75 -5.49 -5.33
C VAL A 105 -6.53 -6.91 -4.86
N GLY A 106 -7.58 -7.74 -4.86
CA GLY A 106 -7.47 -9.14 -4.46
C GLY A 106 -6.98 -9.34 -3.01
N GLY A 107 -7.15 -8.31 -2.16
CA GLY A 107 -6.69 -8.33 -0.76
C GLY A 107 -5.23 -7.94 -0.57
N VAL A 108 -4.51 -7.62 -1.67
CA VAL A 108 -3.12 -7.16 -1.67
C VAL A 108 -3.06 -5.68 -1.97
N ARG A 109 -2.17 -4.96 -1.28
CA ARG A 109 -1.88 -3.55 -1.54
C ARG A 109 -0.76 -3.46 -2.56
N PHE A 110 -0.93 -2.58 -3.53
CA PHE A 110 0.07 -2.22 -4.52
C PHE A 110 0.28 -0.72 -4.47
N ASP A 111 1.49 -0.25 -4.77
CA ASP A 111 1.86 1.16 -4.65
C ASP A 111 1.20 2.04 -5.71
N ALA A 112 0.85 1.48 -6.88
CA ALA A 112 0.20 2.23 -7.94
C ALA A 112 -0.61 1.38 -8.93
N LEU A 113 -1.59 2.04 -9.56
CA LEU A 113 -2.36 1.50 -10.69
C LEU A 113 -2.10 2.30 -11.96
N GLN A 114 -1.65 1.64 -13.02
CA GLN A 114 -1.54 2.21 -14.36
C GLN A 114 -2.74 1.78 -15.21
N VAL A 115 -3.76 2.64 -15.34
CA VAL A 115 -5.04 2.29 -16.00
C VAL A 115 -4.88 1.91 -17.46
N GLY A 116 -4.13 2.70 -18.24
CA GLY A 116 -4.00 2.50 -19.70
C GLY A 116 -3.39 1.15 -20.09
N ALA A 117 -2.59 0.56 -19.20
CA ALA A 117 -1.97 -0.75 -19.40
C ALA A 117 -2.56 -1.85 -18.50
N ARG A 118 -3.51 -1.49 -17.61
CA ARG A 118 -4.03 -2.34 -16.52
C ARG A 118 -2.91 -3.06 -15.76
N LYS A 119 -1.92 -2.30 -15.29
CA LYS A 119 -0.78 -2.81 -14.52
C LYS A 119 -0.84 -2.33 -13.08
N LEU A 120 -0.63 -3.24 -12.14
CA LEU A 120 -0.36 -2.97 -10.73
C LEU A 120 1.15 -2.92 -10.51
N TRP A 121 1.58 -2.04 -9.62
CA TRP A 121 2.98 -1.72 -9.44
C TRP A 121 3.41 -1.85 -8.00
N GLU A 122 4.62 -2.39 -7.81
CA GLU A 122 5.37 -2.37 -6.56
C GLU A 122 6.65 -1.55 -6.78
N ILE A 123 6.98 -0.64 -5.87
CA ILE A 123 8.06 0.33 -5.96
C ILE A 123 9.09 0.05 -4.87
N LYS A 124 10.35 -0.07 -5.25
CA LYS A 124 11.49 -0.23 -4.34
C LYS A 124 12.45 0.94 -4.51
N THR A 125 12.44 1.84 -3.52
CA THR A 125 13.30 3.04 -3.49
C THR A 125 14.62 2.86 -2.74
N HIS A 126 14.88 1.65 -2.24
CA HIS A 126 16.06 1.35 -1.44
C HIS A 126 17.37 1.59 -2.20
N GLN A 127 18.39 2.08 -1.50
CA GLN A 127 19.76 2.21 -2.01
C GLN A 127 20.46 0.84 -2.09
N PHE A 128 19.91 -0.11 -2.83
CA PHE A 128 20.40 -1.49 -2.96
C PHE A 128 21.92 -1.57 -3.26
N ASP A 129 22.42 -0.58 -4.00
CA ASP A 129 23.82 -0.49 -4.42
C ASP A 129 24.78 -0.23 -3.25
N THR A 130 24.30 0.26 -2.11
CA THR A 130 25.15 0.49 -0.92
C THR A 130 25.22 -0.73 0.00
N TYR A 131 24.37 -1.73 -0.22
CA TYR A 131 24.31 -2.92 0.62
C TYR A 131 25.52 -3.83 0.44
N SER A 132 25.92 -4.48 1.54
CA SER A 132 26.89 -5.56 1.50
C SER A 132 26.38 -6.73 0.66
N ALA A 133 27.28 -7.56 0.14
CA ALA A 133 26.89 -8.73 -0.65
C ALA A 133 25.96 -9.69 0.11
N PHE A 134 26.12 -9.79 1.44
CA PHE A 134 25.22 -10.57 2.29
C PHE A 134 23.81 -9.99 2.30
N LEU A 135 23.68 -8.69 2.59
CA LEU A 135 22.38 -8.02 2.65
C LEU A 135 21.67 -8.03 1.29
N ARG A 136 22.40 -7.83 0.18
CA ARG A 136 21.83 -7.93 -1.16
C ARG A 136 21.17 -9.29 -1.42
N ARG A 137 21.81 -10.40 -1.01
CA ARG A 137 21.23 -11.74 -1.19
C ARG A 137 19.95 -11.93 -0.38
N GLN A 138 19.95 -11.47 0.88
CA GLN A 138 18.78 -11.58 1.74
C GLN A 138 17.61 -10.74 1.19
N VAL A 139 17.86 -9.47 0.86
CA VAL A 139 16.85 -8.56 0.30
C VAL A 139 16.25 -9.10 -1.00
N ILE A 140 17.07 -9.64 -1.91
CA ILE A 140 16.56 -10.22 -3.15
C ILE A 140 15.70 -11.46 -2.88
N SER A 141 16.13 -12.34 -1.96
CA SER A 141 15.36 -13.55 -1.62
C SER A 141 13.98 -13.21 -1.05
N GLU A 142 13.91 -12.25 -0.12
CA GLU A 142 12.67 -11.79 0.50
C GLU A 142 11.76 -11.09 -0.52
N GLN A 143 12.33 -10.18 -1.33
CA GLN A 143 11.57 -9.46 -2.35
C GLN A 143 11.00 -10.37 -3.41
N VAL A 144 11.78 -11.32 -3.94
CA VAL A 144 11.31 -12.27 -4.95
C VAL A 144 10.13 -13.10 -4.42
N THR A 145 10.17 -13.49 -3.15
CA THR A 145 9.08 -14.28 -2.55
C THR A 145 7.79 -13.47 -2.52
N ARG A 146 7.82 -12.24 -1.97
CA ARG A 146 6.64 -11.36 -1.91
C ARG A 146 6.13 -10.95 -3.28
N MET A 147 7.02 -10.57 -4.20
CA MET A 147 6.66 -10.14 -5.54
C MET A 147 6.01 -11.25 -6.37
N ARG A 148 6.31 -12.52 -6.10
CA ARG A 148 5.60 -13.65 -6.73
C ARG A 148 4.17 -13.75 -6.24
N GLU A 149 3.95 -13.62 -4.93
CA GLU A 149 2.60 -13.63 -4.35
C GLU A 149 1.76 -12.45 -4.86
N GLU A 150 2.35 -11.25 -4.89
CA GLU A 150 1.74 -10.04 -5.44
C GLU A 150 1.40 -10.20 -6.94
N LYS A 151 2.34 -10.75 -7.72
CA LYS A 151 2.13 -11.06 -9.14
C LYS A 151 0.97 -12.05 -9.33
N ASP A 152 0.95 -13.14 -8.58
CA ASP A 152 -0.09 -14.17 -8.70
C ASP A 152 -1.47 -13.57 -8.43
N VAL A 153 -1.59 -12.70 -7.42
CA VAL A 153 -2.84 -11.98 -7.13
C VAL A 153 -3.21 -11.02 -8.25
N ALA A 154 -2.27 -10.19 -8.73
CA ALA A 154 -2.50 -9.26 -9.83
C ALA A 154 -3.00 -10.00 -11.09
N GLU A 155 -2.33 -11.08 -11.48
CA GLU A 155 -2.66 -11.89 -12.66
C GLU A 155 -4.01 -12.61 -12.47
N SER A 156 -4.31 -13.13 -11.28
CA SER A 156 -5.62 -13.74 -10.98
C SER A 156 -6.78 -12.75 -11.12
N CYS A 157 -6.53 -11.46 -10.90
CA CYS A 157 -7.48 -10.37 -11.09
C CYS A 157 -7.42 -9.73 -12.49
N GLY A 158 -6.62 -10.28 -13.41
CA GLY A 158 -6.52 -9.80 -14.80
C GLY A 158 -5.72 -8.50 -14.96
N TYR A 159 -4.78 -8.23 -14.06
CA TYR A 159 -3.80 -7.15 -14.17
C TYR A 159 -2.43 -7.70 -14.54
N GLY A 160 -1.63 -6.90 -15.24
CA GLY A 160 -0.19 -7.11 -15.26
C GLY A 160 0.45 -6.65 -13.95
N PHE A 161 1.65 -7.15 -13.64
CA PHE A 161 2.42 -6.75 -12.47
C PHE A 161 3.80 -6.24 -12.90
N VAL A 162 4.22 -5.09 -12.35
CA VAL A 162 5.53 -4.47 -12.65
C VAL A 162 6.20 -4.03 -11.36
N VAL A 163 7.51 -4.23 -11.29
CA VAL A 163 8.33 -3.76 -10.17
C VAL A 163 9.20 -2.60 -10.64
N GLY A 164 9.05 -1.44 -9.99
CA GLY A 164 9.95 -0.31 -10.15
C GLY A 164 11.09 -0.35 -9.14
N VAL A 165 12.34 -0.23 -9.59
CA VAL A 165 13.52 -0.20 -8.71
C VAL A 165 14.39 1.04 -8.93
N SER A 166 15.11 1.46 -7.88
CA SER A 166 16.00 2.63 -7.92
C SER A 166 17.20 2.51 -8.85
N SER A 167 17.74 1.30 -9.05
CA SER A 167 19.03 1.11 -9.73
C SER A 167 19.04 -0.04 -10.71
N ALA A 168 19.94 0.05 -11.70
CA ALA A 168 20.18 -1.03 -12.67
C ALA A 168 20.76 -2.29 -12.02
N ALA A 169 21.56 -2.15 -10.95
CA ALA A 169 22.11 -3.30 -10.24
C ALA A 169 21.03 -4.04 -9.44
N HIS A 170 20.06 -3.33 -8.84
CA HIS A 170 18.90 -3.97 -8.22
C HIS A 170 18.04 -4.70 -9.27
N LYS A 171 17.77 -4.04 -10.39
CA LYS A 171 17.06 -4.65 -11.53
C LYS A 171 17.73 -5.95 -11.97
N THR A 172 19.04 -5.90 -12.25
CA THR A 172 19.82 -7.07 -12.69
C THR A 172 19.77 -8.21 -11.67
N ALA A 173 19.78 -7.89 -10.37
CA ALA A 173 19.72 -8.90 -9.32
C ALA A 173 18.36 -9.58 -9.24
N LEU A 174 17.26 -8.82 -9.38
CA LEU A 174 15.90 -9.37 -9.43
C LEU A 174 15.68 -10.19 -10.69
N GLU A 175 16.06 -9.69 -11.88
CA GLU A 175 15.91 -10.42 -13.15
C GLU A 175 16.65 -11.77 -13.15
N ARG A 176 17.80 -11.86 -12.46
CA ARG A 176 18.53 -13.13 -12.30
C ARG A 176 17.81 -14.11 -11.36
N ALA A 177 17.16 -13.60 -10.32
CA ALA A 177 16.52 -14.43 -9.30
C ALA A 177 15.07 -14.82 -9.65
N ALA A 178 14.40 -13.97 -10.43
CA ALA A 178 13.01 -14.10 -10.84
C ALA A 178 12.82 -13.53 -12.25
N PRO A 179 13.27 -14.26 -13.29
CA PRO A 179 13.19 -13.81 -14.69
C PRO A 179 11.75 -13.63 -15.21
N GLU A 180 10.76 -14.12 -14.48
CA GLU A 180 9.33 -13.98 -14.75
C GLU A 180 8.73 -12.62 -14.32
N LEU A 181 9.46 -11.79 -13.57
CA LEU A 181 9.01 -10.47 -13.14
C LEU A 181 9.36 -9.39 -14.18
N ASP A 182 8.43 -8.46 -14.44
CA ASP A 182 8.67 -7.26 -15.26
C ASP A 182 9.31 -6.17 -14.39
N ILE A 183 10.62 -5.94 -14.56
CA ILE A 183 11.39 -5.01 -13.72
C ILE A 183 11.80 -3.77 -14.52
N VAL A 184 11.49 -2.59 -14.00
CA VAL A 184 11.87 -1.30 -14.60
C VAL A 184 12.69 -0.46 -13.63
N VAL A 185 13.65 0.31 -14.16
CA VAL A 185 14.40 1.27 -13.34
C VAL A 185 13.62 2.59 -13.32
N THR A 186 13.16 3.01 -12.15
CA THR A 186 12.46 4.29 -11.96
C THR A 186 13.44 5.42 -11.68
N GLY A 187 14.61 5.11 -11.10
CA GLY A 187 15.62 6.09 -10.72
C GLY A 187 15.27 6.90 -9.46
N CYS A 188 14.11 6.65 -8.85
CA CYS A 188 13.74 7.22 -7.56
C CYS A 188 14.70 6.72 -6.49
N LYS A 189 15.20 7.60 -5.64
CA LYS A 189 16.12 7.24 -4.56
C LYS A 189 15.54 7.70 -3.24
N ARG A 190 15.63 6.83 -2.24
CA ARG A 190 15.45 7.14 -0.82
C ARG A 190 16.75 7.62 -0.21
#